data_AF-A0A838SGV9-F1
#
_entry.id   AF-A0A838SGV9-F1
#
_cell.length_a   1.000
_cell.length_b   1.000
_cell.length_c   1.000
_cell.angle_alpha   90.00
_cell.angle_beta   90.00
_cell.angle_gamma   90.00
#
_symmetry.space_group_name_H-M   'P 1'
#
loop_
_entity.id
_entity.type
_entity.pdbx_description
1 polymer ?
#
loop_
_entity_poly.entity_id
_entity_poly.type
_entity_poly.pdbx_seq_one_letter_code
_entity_poly.pdbx_strand_id
1 'polypeptide(L)' 'MMANHKETFEGCVIEIKDDVNLTINGKEINYEHDRTNNKWSSRYLPYTKYNSLLELARAIVRDTVEFSHANE' A
#
# COMPACT_ATOMS: atom_id res chain seq x y z
N MET A 1 -13.79 -10.42 -13.59
CA MET A 1 -12.81 -9.40 -14.02
C MET A 1 -11.86 -9.22 -12.86
N MET A 2 -10.58 -9.56 -13.01
CA MET A 2 -9.59 -9.36 -11.94
C MET A 2 -9.31 -7.85 -11.83
N ALA A 3 -9.60 -7.27 -10.67
CA ALA A 3 -9.36 -5.86 -10.42
C ALA A 3 -7.84 -5.63 -10.35
N ASN A 4 -7.32 -4.91 -11.34
CA ASN A 4 -5.95 -4.43 -11.34
C ASN A 4 -6.03 -2.91 -11.21
N HIS A 5 -5.44 -2.37 -10.15
CA HIS A 5 -5.37 -0.93 -9.90
C HIS A 5 -3.93 -0.47 -10.05
N LYS A 6 -3.72 0.62 -10.80
CA LYS A 6 -2.40 1.23 -10.98
C LYS A 6 -2.55 2.75 -10.92
N GLU A 7 -1.81 3.40 -10.03
CA GLU A 7 -1.77 4.85 -9.93
C GLU A 7 -0.36 5.36 -9.58
N THR A 8 -0.10 6.63 -9.88
CA THR A 8 1.10 7.32 -9.38
C THR A 8 0.67 8.25 -8.25
N PHE A 9 1.28 8.09 -7.08
CA PHE A 9 1.00 8.86 -5.87
C PHE A 9 2.33 9.35 -5.28
N GLU A 10 2.47 10.67 -5.09
CA GLU A 10 3.70 11.31 -4.56
C GLU A 10 5.00 10.85 -5.27
N GLY A 11 4.93 10.65 -6.59
CA GLY A 11 6.07 10.19 -7.39
C GLY A 11 6.34 8.68 -7.33
N CYS A 12 5.60 7.93 -6.52
CA CYS A 12 5.67 6.47 -6.45
C CYS A 12 4.55 5.82 -7.27
N VAL A 13 4.87 4.72 -7.96
CA VAL A 13 3.89 3.90 -8.69
C VAL A 13 3.30 2.86 -7.74
N ILE A 14 2.01 2.97 -7.43
CA ILE A 14 1.26 2.00 -6.65
C ILE A 14 0.54 1.07 -7.62
N GLU A 15 0.77 -0.24 -7.49
CA GLU A 15 0.12 -1.28 -8.28
C GLU A 15 -0.48 -2.34 -7.36
N ILE A 16 -1.79 -2.58 -7.50
CA ILE A 16 -2.53 -3.64 -6.82
C ILE A 16 -3.02 -4.62 -7.89
N LYS A 17 -2.50 -5.84 -7.88
CA LYS A 17 -2.90 -6.90 -8.80
C LYS A 17 -3.77 -7.93 -8.07
N ASP A 18 -4.84 -8.35 -8.73
CA ASP A 18 -5.76 -9.38 -8.22
C ASP A 18 -6.37 -9.05 -6.85
N ASP A 19 -6.43 -7.77 -6.48
CA ASP A 19 -6.84 -7.28 -5.15
C ASP A 19 -5.98 -7.77 -3.96
N VAL A 20 -4.93 -8.55 -4.22
CA VAL A 20 -4.11 -9.21 -3.19
C VAL A 20 -2.62 -8.93 -3.26
N ASN A 21 -2.11 -8.50 -4.42
CA ASN A 21 -0.68 -8.23 -4.57
C ASN A 21 -0.46 -6.73 -4.66
N LEU A 22 0.01 -6.14 -3.55
CA LEU A 22 0.38 -4.73 -3.48
C LEU A 22 1.87 -4.56 -3.77
N THR A 23 2.18 -3.71 -4.75
CA THR A 23 3.53 -3.28 -5.07
C THR A 23 3.62 -1.76 -5.11
N ILE A 24 4.72 -1.20 -4.61
CA ILE A 24 5.03 0.23 -4.65
C ILE A 24 6.41 0.38 -5.32
N ASN A 25 6.49 1.13 -6.42
CA ASN A 25 7.68 1.23 -7.29
C ASN A 25 8.25 -0.14 -7.69
N GLY A 26 7.37 -1.13 -7.89
CA GLY A 26 7.77 -2.50 -8.21
C GLY A 26 8.28 -3.33 -7.03
N LYS A 27 8.36 -2.76 -5.82
CA LYS A 27 8.67 -3.48 -4.58
C LYS A 27 7.40 -4.06 -3.97
N GLU A 28 7.39 -5.37 -3.70
CA GLU A 28 6.26 -6.03 -3.05
C GLU A 28 6.12 -5.60 -1.59
N ILE A 29 4.91 -5.24 -1.22
CA ILE A 29 4.57 -4.75 0.12
C ILE A 29 3.81 -5.82 0.86
N ASN A 30 4.41 -6.29 1.95
CA ASN A 30 3.77 -7.23 2.85
C ASN A 30 2.76 -6.50 3.74
N TYR A 31 1.55 -7.04 3.82
CA TYR A 31 0.49 -6.51 4.66
C TYR A 31 -0.29 -7.66 5.32
N GLU A 32 -1.03 -7.32 6.37
CA GLU A 32 -1.92 -8.22 7.08
C GLU A 32 -3.36 -7.70 6.96
N HIS A 33 -4.28 -8.61 6.64
CA HIS A 33 -5.72 -8.32 6.60
C HIS A 33 -6.42 -8.95 7.80
N ASP A 34 -6.83 -8.09 8.73
CA ASP A 34 -7.64 -8.47 9.88
C ASP A 34 -9.08 -8.64 9.40
N ARG A 35 -9.50 -9.89 9.15
CA ARG A 35 -10.85 -10.22 8.67
C ARG A 35 -11.94 -9.92 9.68
N THR A 36 -11.61 -9.90 10.97
CA THR A 36 -12.58 -9.63 12.05
C THR A 36 -13.05 -8.19 12.01
N ASN A 37 -12.13 -7.24 11.79
CA ASN A 37 -12.44 -5.81 11.70
C ASN A 37 -12.53 -5.31 10.25
N ASN A 38 -12.25 -6.19 9.29
CA ASN A 38 -12.07 -5.87 7.88
C ASN A 38 -11.10 -4.69 7.67
N LYS A 39 -9.90 -4.80 8.25
CA LYS A 39 -8.87 -3.75 8.21
C LYS A 39 -7.55 -4.27 7.67
N TRP A 40 -6.81 -3.39 7.01
CA TRP A 40 -5.48 -3.67 6.50
C TRP A 40 -4.43 -2.97 7.35
N SER A 41 -3.32 -3.66 7.61
CA SER A 41 -2.17 -3.13 8.33
C SER A 41 -0.89 -3.63 7.68
N SER A 42 0.23 -2.97 7.93
CA SER A 42 1.52 -3.41 7.39
C SER A 42 2.60 -3.25 8.43
N ARG A 43 3.70 -3.99 8.28
CA ARG A 43 4.90 -3.83 9.10
C ARG A 43 5.51 -2.43 8.99
N TYR A 44 5.28 -1.76 7.86
CA TYR A 44 5.66 -0.36 7.68
C TYR A 44 4.87 0.59 8.60
N LEU A 45 3.63 0.23 8.96
CA LEU A 45 2.71 1.05 9.76
C LEU A 45 1.99 0.18 10.81
N PRO A 46 2.69 -0.30 11.84
CA PRO A 46 2.20 -1.35 12.73
C PRO A 46 1.05 -0.92 13.65
N TYR A 47 0.88 0.37 13.89
CA TYR A 47 -0.16 0.90 14.79
C TYR A 47 -1.37 1.50 14.06
N THR A 48 -1.36 1.50 12.73
CA THR A 48 -2.41 2.12 11.92
C THR A 48 -3.12 1.07 11.08
N LYS A 49 -4.45 1.16 11.10
CA LYS A 49 -5.35 0.24 10.39
C LYS A 49 -6.16 1.01 9.35
N TYR A 50 -6.23 0.49 8.14
CA TYR A 50 -6.86 1.12 6.98
C TYR A 50 -8.10 0.37 6.54
N ASN A 51 -9.03 1.03 5.83
CA ASN A 51 -10.27 0.41 5.34
C ASN A 51 -10.11 -0.22 3.95
N SER A 52 -9.00 0.05 3.27
CA SER A 52 -8.71 -0.47 1.94
C SER A 52 -7.22 -0.64 1.76
N LEU A 53 -6.83 -1.60 0.92
CA LEU A 53 -5.43 -1.83 0.55
C LEU A 53 -4.79 -0.59 -0.11
N LEU A 54 -5.58 0.18 -0.87
CA LEU A 54 -5.13 1.43 -1.49
C LEU A 54 -4.82 2.54 -0.45
N GLU A 55 -5.64 2.66 0.60
CA GLU A 55 -5.37 3.63 1.68
C GLU A 55 -4.08 3.29 2.42
N LEU A 56 -3.87 2.00 2.70
CA LEU A 56 -2.62 1.50 3.27
C LEU A 56 -1.43 1.83 2.35
N ALA A 57 -1.54 1.56 1.05
CA ALA A 57 -0.47 1.84 0.09
C ALA A 57 -0.07 3.31 0.06
N ARG A 58 -1.05 4.22 -0.01
CA ARG A 58 -0.79 5.67 0.01
C ARG A 58 -0.17 6.12 1.32
N ALA A 59 -0.61 5.56 2.45
CA ALA A 59 -0.02 5.87 3.74
C ALA A 59 1.43 5.38 3.83
N ILE A 60 1.75 4.20 3.28
CA ILE A 60 3.13 3.72 3.22
C ILE A 60 4.01 4.67 2.40
N VAL A 61 3.54 5.11 1.23
CA VAL A 61 4.27 6.09 0.40
C VAL A 61 4.53 7.39 1.17
N ARG A 62 3.51 7.90 1.85
CA ARG A 62 3.55 9.18 2.55
C ARG A 62 4.38 9.17 3.84
N ASP A 63 4.29 8.09 4.61
CA ASP A 63 4.77 8.04 6.01
C ASP A 63 6.08 7.25 6.13
N THR A 64 6.45 6.47 5.12
CA THR A 64 7.70 5.72 5.11
C THR A 64 8.75 6.44 4.28
N VAL A 65 9.83 6.89 4.96
CA VAL A 65 11.00 7.54 4.34
C VAL A 65 11.55 6.77 3.12
N GLU A 66 11.49 5.45 3.13
CA GLU A 66 11.91 4.60 2.00
C GLU A 66 11.22 4.96 0.67
N PHE A 67 9.98 5.47 0.72
CA PHE A 67 9.17 5.81 -0.45
C PHE A 67 8.92 7.32 -0.57
N SER A 68 9.05 8.09 0.51
CA SER A 68 8.85 9.55 0.49
C SER A 68 9.98 10.32 -0.23
N HIS A 69 11.11 9.68 -0.53
CA HIS A 69 12.26 10.28 -1.22
C HIS A 69 12.23 10.17 -2.75
N ALA A 70 11.04 10.17 -3.38
CA ALA A 70 10.94 10.32 -4.84
C ALA A 70 11.27 11.76 -5.33
N ASN A 71 11.77 12.63 -4.44
CA ASN A 71 12.06 14.02 -4.72
C ASN A 71 13.38 14.46 -4.06
N GLU A 72 14.50 13.89 -4.52
CA GLU A 72 15.84 14.50 -4.41
C GLU A 72 16.47 14.62 -5.81
#